data_AF-A0A2R4XNR6-F1
#
_entry.id   AF-A0A2R4XNR6-F1
#
_cell.length_a   1.000
_cell.length_b   1.000
_cell.length_c   1.000
_cell.angle_alpha   90.00
_cell.angle_beta   90.00
_cell.angle_gamma   90.00
#
_symmetry.space_group_name_H-M   'P 1'
#
loop_
_entity.id
_entity.type
_entity.pdbx_description
1 polymer ?
#
loop_
_entity_poly.entity_id
_entity_poly.type
_entity_poly.pdbx_seq_one_letter_code
_entity_poly.pdbx_strand_id
1 'polypeptide(L)'
;MRRRLGGTTTGESIPRLERRKLCGTQSEVMLTTTEALVLAALARAGGRQLRTEQIIQAIGKDPESYQKHSLEAAMTRLRKKIQDACADDLALQSVRGEGYRLSASVQIITG
;
A
#
# COMPACT_ATOMS: atom_id res chain seq x y z
N MET A 1 11.38 -26.98 -18.38
CA MET A 1 12.13 -25.82 -17.86
C MET A 1 11.17 -24.88 -17.12
N ARG A 2 10.83 -25.19 -15.86
CA ARG A 2 10.08 -24.33 -14.92
C ARG A 2 10.68 -24.60 -13.54
N ARG A 3 11.69 -23.81 -13.15
CA ARG A 3 12.26 -23.92 -11.81
C ARG A 3 11.21 -23.40 -10.84
N ARG A 4 10.53 -24.36 -10.21
CA ARG A 4 9.76 -24.16 -8.98
C ARG A 4 10.71 -23.54 -7.95
N LEU A 5 10.45 -22.30 -7.56
CA LEU A 5 10.98 -21.79 -6.30
C LEU A 5 10.10 -22.37 -5.20
N GLY A 6 10.66 -23.34 -4.50
CA GLY A 6 10.12 -23.81 -3.23
C GLY A 6 10.21 -22.69 -2.19
N GLY A 7 9.17 -22.60 -1.38
CA GLY A 7 9.05 -21.66 -0.28
C GLY A 7 7.70 -21.82 0.41
N THR A 8 7.29 -23.06 0.72
CA THR A 8 6.24 -23.29 1.71
C THR A 8 6.82 -22.99 3.08
N THR A 9 6.59 -21.77 3.57
CA THR A 9 6.65 -21.51 5.01
C THR A 9 5.27 -21.07 5.42
N THR A 10 4.51 -22.00 5.98
CA THR A 10 3.36 -21.68 6.82
C THR A 10 3.88 -20.87 7.98
N GLY A 11 3.71 -19.56 7.89
CA GLY A 11 4.09 -18.58 8.89
C GLY A 11 3.44 -17.29 8.44
N GLU A 12 2.65 -16.70 9.31
CA GLU A 12 1.94 -15.43 9.17
C GLU A 12 2.88 -14.36 8.59
N SER A 13 2.99 -14.32 7.26
CA SER A 13 4.05 -13.57 6.59
C SER A 13 3.54 -12.16 6.37
N ILE A 14 4.05 -11.23 7.17
CA ILE A 14 3.71 -9.82 7.05
C ILE A 14 4.06 -9.36 5.62
N PRO A 15 3.12 -8.74 4.89
CA PRO A 15 3.40 -8.18 3.58
C PRO A 15 4.59 -7.22 3.62
N ARG A 16 5.48 -7.30 2.63
CA ARG A 16 6.70 -6.49 2.55
C ARG A 16 6.64 -5.50 1.41
N LEU A 17 6.99 -4.23 1.68
CA LEU A 17 7.15 -3.20 0.67
C LEU A 17 8.64 -3.00 0.38
N GLU A 18 9.05 -3.39 -0.82
CA GLU A 18 10.43 -3.28 -1.32
C GLU A 18 10.49 -2.27 -2.47
N ARG A 19 10.86 -1.02 -2.19
CA ARG A 19 10.90 0.11 -3.14
C ARG A 19 9.54 0.41 -3.80
N ARG A 20 9.17 -0.40 -4.81
CA ARG A 20 7.93 -0.30 -5.59
C ARG A 20 7.29 -1.67 -5.82
N LYS A 21 7.69 -2.68 -5.07
CA LYS A 21 7.14 -4.03 -5.14
C LYS A 21 6.50 -4.35 -3.80
N LEU A 22 5.22 -4.74 -3.84
CA LEU A 22 4.53 -5.28 -2.68
C LEU A 22 4.60 -6.80 -2.78
N CYS A 23 5.29 -7.40 -1.82
CA CYS A 23 5.41 -8.85 -1.67
C CYS A 23 4.39 -9.28 -0.62
N GLY A 24 3.21 -9.69 -1.08
CA GLY A 24 2.15 -10.18 -0.20
C GLY A 24 2.29 -11.68 0.10
N THR A 25 1.31 -12.22 0.82
CA THR A 25 1.23 -13.65 1.18
C THR A 25 0.87 -14.56 0.00
N GLN A 26 0.16 -14.05 -1.00
CA GLN A 26 -0.25 -14.81 -2.19
C GLN A 26 0.66 -14.54 -3.38
N SER A 27 0.92 -13.25 -3.65
CA SER A 27 1.57 -12.80 -4.88
C SER A 27 2.43 -11.57 -4.65
N GLU A 28 3.35 -11.31 -5.58
CA GLU A 28 4.13 -10.08 -5.65
C GLU A 28 3.57 -9.17 -6.75
N VAL A 29 3.30 -7.90 -6.41
CA VAL A 29 2.71 -6.93 -7.35
C VAL A 29 3.58 -5.68 -7.47
N MET A 30 3.72 -5.17 -8.70
CA MET A 30 4.42 -3.91 -8.96
C MET A 30 3.49 -2.71 -8.70
N LEU A 31 3.97 -1.78 -7.89
CA LEU A 31 3.34 -0.51 -7.59
C LEU A 31 3.95 0.59 -8.46
N THR A 32 3.12 1.57 -8.82
CA THR A 32 3.61 2.85 -9.34
C THR A 32 4.33 3.61 -8.24
N THR A 33 5.09 4.65 -8.61
CA THR A 33 5.77 5.51 -7.64
C THR A 33 4.80 6.10 -6.61
N THR A 34 3.65 6.64 -7.07
CA THR A 34 2.63 7.20 -6.18
C THR A 34 2.05 6.15 -5.24
N GLU A 35 1.68 4.98 -5.77
CA GLU A 35 1.11 3.88 -4.95
C GLU A 35 2.09 3.40 -3.87
N ALA A 36 3.37 3.26 -4.21
CA ALA A 36 4.41 2.85 -3.27
C ALA A 36 4.61 3.90 -2.16
N LEU A 37 4.62 5.19 -2.52
CA LEU A 37 4.74 6.27 -1.55
C LEU A 37 3.51 6.37 -0.63
N VAL A 38 2.30 6.23 -1.19
CA VAL A 38 1.05 6.18 -0.39
C VAL A 38 1.10 5.00 0.58
N LEU A 39 1.45 3.81 0.10
CA LEU A 39 1.53 2.62 0.95
C LEU A 39 2.58 2.77 2.04
N ALA A 40 3.77 3.29 1.72
CA ALA A 40 4.81 3.56 2.69
C ALA A 40 4.37 4.57 3.75
N ALA A 41 3.67 5.63 3.37
CA ALA A 41 3.14 6.63 4.29
C ALA A 41 2.14 6.01 5.28
N LEU A 42 1.18 5.23 4.77
CA LEU A 42 0.16 4.58 5.59
C LEU A 42 0.75 3.47 6.46
N ALA A 43 1.72 2.71 5.95
CA ALA A 43 2.43 1.69 6.72
C ALA A 43 3.22 2.32 7.88
N ARG A 44 3.89 3.46 7.66
CA ARG A 44 4.55 4.25 8.71
C ARG A 44 3.58 4.80 9.75
N ALA A 45 2.34 5.08 9.36
CA ALA A 45 1.31 5.54 10.29
C ALA A 45 0.86 4.43 11.25
N GLY A 46 1.17 3.16 10.97
CA GLY A 46 0.97 2.03 11.89
C GLY A 46 -0.49 1.86 12.30
N GLY A 47 -1.43 1.93 11.35
CA GLY A 47 -2.87 1.84 11.63
C GLY A 47 -3.53 3.17 12.01
N ARG A 48 -2.77 4.27 12.12
CA ARG A 48 -3.36 5.61 12.25
C ARG A 48 -3.94 6.06 10.92
N GLN A 49 -5.01 6.82 11.01
CA GLN A 49 -5.63 7.46 9.85
C GLN A 49 -4.79 8.67 9.42
N LEU A 50 -4.50 8.76 8.14
CA LEU A 50 -3.86 9.92 7.52
C LEU A 50 -4.90 10.70 6.71
N ARG A 51 -4.91 12.02 6.88
CA ARG A 51 -5.74 12.91 6.07
C ARG A 51 -5.25 12.93 4.63
N THR A 52 -6.14 13.22 3.68
CA THR A 52 -5.83 13.37 2.25
C THR A 52 -4.62 14.27 2.03
N GLU A 53 -4.57 15.43 2.69
CA GLU A 53 -3.47 16.39 2.56
C GLU A 53 -2.14 15.83 3.08
N GLN A 54 -2.15 15.08 4.18
CA GLN A 54 -0.95 14.45 4.72
C GLN A 54 -0.41 13.36 3.78
N ILE A 55 -1.29 12.61 3.13
CA ILE A 55 -0.90 11.61 2.15
C ILE A 55 -0.31 12.29 0.91
N ILE A 56 -0.92 13.38 0.45
CA ILE A 56 -0.43 14.15 -0.69
C ILE A 56 0.97 14.73 -0.39
N GLN A 57 1.18 15.28 0.80
CA GLN A 57 2.49 15.75 1.24
C GLN A 57 3.50 14.59 1.34
N ALA A 58 3.09 13.44 1.86
CA ALA A 58 3.96 12.27 1.98
C ALA A 58 4.42 11.68 0.64
N ILE A 59 3.65 11.90 -0.44
CA ILE A 59 4.06 11.54 -1.81
C ILE A 59 4.83 12.66 -2.53
N GLY A 60 5.22 13.73 -1.82
CA GLY A 60 5.99 14.85 -2.36
C GLY A 60 5.19 15.73 -3.32
N LYS A 61 3.87 15.83 -3.10
CA LYS A 61 2.97 16.67 -3.90
C LYS A 61 2.38 17.77 -3.02
N ASP A 62 1.95 18.83 -3.69
CA ASP A 62 1.31 19.96 -3.04
C ASP A 62 -0.21 19.72 -2.89
N PRO A 63 -0.78 19.78 -1.67
CA PRO A 63 -2.20 19.51 -1.44
C PRO A 63 -3.15 20.55 -2.05
N GLU A 64 -2.69 21.78 -2.33
CA GLU A 64 -3.50 22.83 -2.95
C GLU A 64 -3.58 22.64 -4.47
N SER A 65 -2.51 22.12 -5.08
CA SER A 65 -2.43 21.87 -6.52
C SER A 65 -2.80 20.44 -6.93
N TYR A 66 -2.67 19.46 -6.04
CA TYR A 66 -2.92 18.06 -6.36
C TYR A 66 -4.41 17.72 -6.40
N GLN A 67 -4.85 17.11 -7.50
CA GLN A 67 -6.26 16.77 -7.70
C GLN A 67 -6.69 15.62 -6.78
N LYS A 68 -7.68 15.88 -5.90
CA LYS A 68 -8.27 14.86 -5.00
C LYS A 68 -8.71 13.61 -5.76
N HIS A 69 -9.31 13.77 -6.94
CA HIS A 69 -9.74 12.64 -7.78
C HIS A 69 -8.57 11.74 -8.22
N SER A 70 -7.38 12.32 -8.44
CA SER A 70 -6.18 11.55 -8.77
C SER A 70 -5.71 10.70 -7.58
N LEU A 71 -5.83 11.22 -6.35
CA LEU A 71 -5.58 10.44 -5.13
C LEU A 71 -6.56 9.28 -5.02
N GLU A 72 -7.86 9.54 -5.20
CA GLU A 72 -8.92 8.52 -5.11
C GLU A 72 -8.70 7.39 -6.13
N ALA A 73 -8.32 7.74 -7.36
CA ALA A 73 -7.98 6.77 -8.39
C ALA A 73 -6.74 5.95 -8.02
N ALA A 74 -5.71 6.58 -7.43
CA ALA A 74 -4.52 5.88 -6.94
C ALA A 74 -4.85 4.95 -5.77
N MET A 75 -5.70 5.37 -4.82
CA MET A 75 -6.18 4.56 -3.71
C MET A 75 -6.96 3.34 -4.17
N THR A 76 -7.86 3.53 -5.15
CA THR A 76 -8.65 2.44 -5.73
C THR A 76 -7.77 1.39 -6.40
N ARG A 77 -6.75 1.82 -7.16
CA ARG A 77 -5.77 0.92 -7.78
C ARG A 77 -4.90 0.21 -6.74
N LEU A 78 -4.42 0.95 -5.75
CA LEU A 78 -3.62 0.40 -4.66
C LEU A 78 -4.40 -0.67 -3.88
N ARG A 79 -5.67 -0.42 -3.54
CA ARG A 79 -6.53 -1.41 -2.87
C ARG A 79 -6.61 -2.72 -3.63
N LYS A 80 -6.88 -2.65 -4.94
CA LYS A 80 -6.94 -3.85 -5.79
C LYS A 80 -5.61 -4.60 -5.79
N LYS A 81 -4.47 -3.90 -5.84
CA LYS A 81 -3.14 -4.52 -5.79
C LYS A 81 -2.85 -5.17 -4.44
N ILE A 82 -3.24 -4.54 -3.34
CA ILE A 82 -3.09 -5.13 -2.00
C ILE A 82 -3.94 -6.40 -1.88
N GLN A 83 -5.19 -6.35 -2.35
CA GLN A 83 -6.08 -7.50 -2.37
C GLN A 83 -5.49 -8.66 -3.19
N ASP A 84 -4.96 -8.38 -4.38
CA ASP A 84 -4.34 -9.38 -5.25
C ASP A 84 -3.07 -10.00 -4.63
N ALA A 85 -2.29 -9.19 -3.90
CA ALA A 85 -1.07 -9.66 -3.24
C ALA A 85 -1.32 -10.42 -1.93
N CYS A 86 -2.33 -10.02 -1.15
CA CYS A 86 -2.51 -10.45 0.25
C CYS A 86 -3.83 -11.19 0.54
N ALA A 87 -4.76 -11.30 -0.43
CA ALA A 87 -6.14 -11.76 -0.23
C ALA A 87 -6.96 -10.94 0.79
N ASP A 88 -6.49 -9.76 1.19
CA ASP A 88 -7.13 -8.95 2.23
C ASP A 88 -7.74 -7.68 1.64
N ASP A 89 -9.07 -7.67 1.51
CA ASP A 89 -9.83 -6.54 0.95
C ASP A 89 -9.92 -5.35 1.93
N LEU A 90 -9.74 -5.61 3.23
CA LEU A 90 -9.94 -4.64 4.32
C LEU A 90 -8.65 -3.92 4.71
N ALA A 91 -7.53 -4.27 4.10
CA ALA A 91 -6.23 -3.68 4.35
C ALA A 91 -6.21 -2.15 4.18
N LEU A 92 -6.93 -1.59 3.20
CA LEU A 92 -6.98 -0.15 2.92
C LEU A 92 -8.41 0.40 3.08
N GLN A 93 -8.62 1.22 4.11
CA GLN A 93 -9.92 1.79 4.47
C GLN A 93 -9.96 3.28 4.15
N SER A 94 -11.06 3.74 3.55
CA SER A 94 -11.38 5.16 3.42
C SER A 94 -12.32 5.58 4.54
N VAL A 95 -11.98 6.66 5.23
CA VAL A 95 -12.82 7.27 6.27
C VAL A 95 -13.46 8.50 5.68
N ARG A 96 -14.80 8.49 5.56
CA ARG A 96 -15.57 9.52 4.85
C ARG A 96 -15.23 10.92 5.37
N GLY A 97 -14.76 11.77 4.47
CA GLY A 97 -14.44 13.17 4.76
C GLY A 97 -13.11 13.40 5.48
N GLU A 98 -12.38 12.35 5.81
CA GLU A 98 -11.37 12.41 6.87
C GLU A 98 -10.01 11.80 6.48
N GLY A 99 -9.99 10.86 5.52
CA GLY A 99 -8.76 10.36 4.90
C GLY A 99 -8.73 8.85 4.72
N TYR A 100 -7.55 8.26 4.90
CA TYR A 100 -7.31 6.85 4.65
C TYR A 100 -6.51 6.21 5.78
N ARG A 101 -6.76 4.92 6.01
CA ARG A 101 -6.07 4.11 7.01
C ARG A 101 -5.66 2.79 6.39
N LEU A 102 -4.45 2.33 6.71
CA LEU A 102 -4.03 0.96 6.42
C LEU A 102 -4.20 0.12 7.68
N SER A 103 -5.12 -0.84 7.65
CA SER A 103 -5.35 -1.77 8.76
C SER A 103 -4.38 -2.96 8.73
N ALA A 104 -3.77 -3.23 7.59
CA ALA A 104 -2.75 -4.26 7.44
C ALA A 104 -1.39 -3.77 7.95
N SER A 105 -0.66 -4.63 8.65
CA SER A 105 0.75 -4.39 8.96
C SER A 105 1.58 -4.66 7.71
N VAL A 106 2.35 -3.66 7.26
CA VAL A 106 3.25 -3.79 6.10
C VAL A 106 4.65 -3.42 6.53
N GLN A 107 5.60 -4.32 6.33
CA GLN A 107 6.99 -4.08 6.67
C GLN A 107 7.70 -3.37 5.51
N ILE A 108 8.27 -2.20 5.79
CA ILE A 108 9.04 -1.42 4.80
C ILE A 108 10.48 -1.91 4.82
N ILE A 109 10.95 -2.48 3.71
CA ILE A 109 12.34 -2.91 3.57
C ILE A 109 13.11 -1.75 2.94
N THR A 110 13.96 -1.13 3.74
CA THR A 110 14.91 -0.11 3.29
C THR A 110 16.25 -0.81 3.13
N GLY A 111 16.51 -1.31 1.92
CA GLY A 111 17.80 -1.91 1.53
C GLY A 111 18.66 -0.92 0.77
#